data_AF-A0A3N6HKN0-F1
#
_entry.id   AF-A0A3N6HKN0-F1
#
_cell.length_a   1.000
_cell.length_b   1.000
_cell.length_c   1.000
_cell.angle_alpha   90.00
_cell.angle_beta   90.00
_cell.angle_gamma   90.00
#
_symmetry.space_group_name_H-M   'P 1'
#
loop_
_entity.id
_entity.type
_entity.pdbx_description
1 polymer ?
#
loop_
_entity_poly.entity_id
_entity_poly.type
_entity_poly.pdbx_seq_one_letter_code
_entity_poly.pdbx_strand_id
1 'polypeptide(L)'
;MPGVRVTDGETADDARVWVSHPAGAAATAATGEEVWQYGPGLLWEEIEQVWREYEDVGRPGPEQFGVTVTDRGQQVWLRDRHAVIQPARA
;
A
#
# COMPACT_ATOMS: atom_id res chain seq x y z
N MET A 1 1.77 2.43 -2.06
CA MET A 1 3.12 2.77 -1.57
C MET A 1 4.09 2.70 -2.74
N PRO A 2 4.92 3.73 -2.99
CA PRO A 2 5.91 3.71 -4.07
C PRO A 2 6.88 2.54 -3.93
N GLY A 3 7.28 1.91 -5.03
CA GLY A 3 8.30 0.84 -5.03
C GLY A 3 7.87 -0.51 -4.44
N VAL A 4 6.79 -0.57 -3.64
CA VAL A 4 6.25 -1.82 -3.10
C VAL A 4 5.72 -2.70 -4.22
N ARG A 5 6.22 -3.94 -4.29
CA ARG A 5 5.74 -4.99 -5.19
C ARG A 5 5.06 -6.07 -4.37
N VAL A 6 3.87 -6.45 -4.81
CA VAL A 6 3.08 -7.54 -4.24
C VAL A 6 3.02 -8.68 -5.25
N THR A 7 3.20 -9.89 -4.78
CA THR A 7 2.91 -11.13 -5.50
C THR A 7 2.01 -11.97 -4.62
N ASP A 8 0.86 -12.37 -5.13
CA ASP A 8 -0.07 -13.27 -4.46
C ASP A 8 0.01 -14.69 -5.02
N GLY A 9 -0.38 -15.66 -4.19
CA GLY A 9 -0.70 -17.02 -4.57
C GLY A 9 -1.94 -17.44 -3.80
N GLU A 10 -3.04 -17.67 -4.52
CA GLU A 10 -4.32 -18.05 -3.92
C GLU A 10 -4.74 -19.46 -4.33
N THR A 11 -5.37 -20.14 -3.37
CA THR A 11 -6.19 -21.34 -3.56
C THR A 11 -7.57 -21.08 -2.96
N ALA A 12 -8.52 -22.01 -3.11
CA ALA A 12 -9.89 -21.82 -2.60
C ALA A 12 -9.96 -21.61 -1.07
N ASP A 13 -8.98 -22.14 -0.32
CA ASP A 13 -8.99 -22.17 1.15
C ASP A 13 -7.80 -21.43 1.79
N ASP A 14 -6.83 -20.97 0.99
CA ASP A 14 -5.61 -20.33 1.48
C ASP A 14 -5.12 -19.26 0.51
N ALA A 15 -4.70 -18.13 1.07
CA ALA A 15 -4.07 -17.04 0.36
C ALA A 15 -2.72 -16.74 1.01
N ARG A 16 -1.68 -16.64 0.18
CA ARG A 16 -0.35 -16.20 0.58
C ARG A 16 0.09 -15.02 -0.25
N VAL A 17 0.67 -14.02 0.42
CA VAL A 17 1.14 -12.79 -0.19
C VAL A 17 2.59 -12.57 0.18
N TRP A 18 3.41 -12.26 -0.83
CA TRP A 18 4.77 -11.77 -0.66
C TRP A 18 4.82 -10.31 -1.07
N VAL A 19 5.44 -9.51 -0.22
CA VAL A 19 5.63 -8.08 -0.45
C VAL A 19 7.11 -7.76 -0.39
N SER A 20 7.59 -6.93 -1.31
CA SER A 20 8.99 -6.50 -1.35
C SER A 20 9.09 -5.02 -1.68
N HIS A 21 10.11 -4.37 -1.14
CA HIS A 21 10.47 -2.99 -1.44
C HIS A 21 11.92 -2.95 -1.94
N PRO A 22 12.25 -2.15 -2.97
CA PRO A 22 13.59 -2.07 -3.54
C PRO A 22 14.68 -1.61 -2.54
N ALA A 23 14.29 -0.97 -1.43
CA ALA A 23 15.21 -0.66 -0.33
C ALA A 23 15.63 -1.89 0.51
N GLY A 24 15.20 -3.10 0.13
CA GLY A 24 15.61 -4.36 0.75
C GLY A 24 14.66 -4.89 1.82
N ALA A 25 13.51 -4.26 2.03
CA ALA A 25 12.49 -4.74 2.95
C ALA A 25 11.56 -5.76 2.26
N ALA A 26 11.09 -6.76 3.00
CA ALA A 26 10.12 -7.73 2.49
C ALA A 26 9.26 -8.29 3.62
N ALA A 27 8.05 -8.75 3.28
CA ALA A 27 7.15 -9.43 4.19
C ALA A 27 6.43 -10.60 3.49
N THR A 28 6.06 -11.64 4.24
CA THR A 28 5.16 -12.69 3.77
C THR A 28 4.04 -12.91 4.78
N ALA A 29 2.82 -13.00 4.29
CA ALA A 29 1.63 -13.28 5.08
C ALA A 29 0.84 -14.42 4.45
N ALA A 30 0.33 -15.35 5.25
CA ALA A 30 -0.52 -16.44 4.81
C ALA A 30 -1.75 -16.54 5.71
N THR A 31 -2.82 -17.14 5.21
CA THR A 31 -4.09 -17.19 5.95
C THR A 31 -3.93 -18.05 7.20
N GLY A 32 -4.16 -17.44 8.37
CA GLY A 32 -4.03 -18.13 9.67
C GLY A 32 -2.59 -18.33 10.17
N GLU A 33 -1.59 -17.75 9.51
CA GLU A 33 -0.18 -17.79 9.94
C GLU A 33 0.30 -16.41 10.44
N GLU A 34 1.37 -16.42 11.24
CA GLU A 34 2.08 -15.19 11.60
C GLU A 34 2.79 -14.58 10.38
N VAL A 35 2.93 -13.26 10.39
CA VAL A 35 3.62 -12.52 9.33
C VAL A 35 5.12 -12.58 9.57
N TRP A 36 5.87 -12.95 8.53
CA TRP A 36 7.33 -12.89 8.55
C TRP A 36 7.82 -11.65 7.82
N GLN A 37 8.81 -10.97 8.41
CA GLN A 37 9.38 -9.74 7.85
C GLN A 37 10.91 -9.80 7.79
N TYR A 38 11.46 -9.09 6.81
CA TYR A 38 12.87 -9.08 6.49
C TYR A 38 13.33 -7.67 6.11
N GLY A 39 14.60 -7.37 6.36
CA GLY A 39 15.23 -6.12 5.93
C GLY A 39 14.93 -4.93 6.84
N PRO A 40 15.24 -3.70 6.38
CA PRO A 40 15.08 -2.48 7.17
C PRO A 40 13.62 -2.05 7.28
N GLY A 41 13.25 -1.48 8.43
CA GLY A 41 11.91 -0.96 8.67
C GLY A 41 10.91 -2.06 9.06
N LEU A 42 9.63 -1.67 9.04
CA LEU A 42 8.49 -2.48 9.44
C LEU A 42 7.46 -2.43 8.31
N LEU A 43 7.80 -3.08 7.19
CA LEU A 43 7.06 -2.96 5.92
C LEU A 43 5.61 -3.44 6.06
N TRP A 44 5.37 -4.48 6.84
CA TRP A 44 4.01 -4.97 7.08
C TRP A 44 3.19 -3.96 7.87
N GLU A 45 3.76 -3.39 8.92
CA GLU A 45 3.10 -2.38 9.75
C GLU A 45 2.80 -1.12 8.97
N GLU A 46 3.68 -0.71 8.04
CA GLU A 46 3.42 0.38 7.10
C GLU A 46 2.23 0.06 6.17
N ILE A 47 2.14 -1.17 5.66
CA ILE A 47 1.01 -1.63 4.84
C ILE A 47 -0.28 -1.63 5.66
N GLU A 48 -0.26 -2.16 6.88
CA GLU A 48 -1.41 -2.13 7.78
C GLU A 48 -1.84 -0.70 8.13
N GLN A 49 -0.89 0.21 8.31
CA GLN A 49 -1.17 1.60 8.59
C GLN A 49 -1.87 2.27 7.39
N VAL A 50 -1.36 2.07 6.17
CA VAL A 50 -2.01 2.58 4.95
C VAL A 50 -3.39 1.95 4.75
N TRP A 51 -3.54 0.66 5.06
CA TRP A 51 -4.84 -0.01 5.03
C TRP A 51 -5.83 0.62 6.01
N ARG A 52 -5.42 0.86 7.26
CA ARG A 52 -6.27 1.55 8.26
C ARG A 52 -6.65 2.95 7.79
N GLU A 53 -5.72 3.72 7.25
CA GLU A 53 -6.01 5.06 6.69
C GLU A 53 -7.03 4.98 5.55
N TYR A 54 -6.91 3.98 4.66
CA TYR A 54 -7.86 3.71 3.60
C TYR A 54 -9.26 3.34 4.14
N GLU A 55 -9.32 2.53 5.20
CA GLU A 55 -10.57 2.21 5.88
C GLU A 55 -11.20 3.42 6.55
N ASP A 56 -10.40 4.24 7.23
CA ASP A 56 -10.84 5.43 7.96
C ASP A 56 -11.44 6.50 7.02
N VAL A 57 -10.95 6.60 5.78
CA VAL A 57 -11.54 7.47 4.76
C VAL A 57 -12.73 6.84 4.03
N GLY A 58 -13.17 5.64 4.45
CA GLY A 58 -14.38 4.96 3.99
C GLY A 58 -14.17 4.04 2.78
N ARG A 59 -12.98 3.44 2.64
CA ARG A 59 -12.60 2.53 1.55
C ARG A 59 -12.97 3.08 0.15
N PRO A 60 -12.48 4.26 -0.22
CA PRO A 60 -12.87 4.94 -1.44
C PRO A 60 -12.60 4.12 -2.70
N GLY A 61 -13.57 4.12 -3.61
CA GLY A 61 -13.41 3.49 -4.93
C GLY A 61 -12.40 4.24 -5.82
N PRO A 62 -11.87 3.59 -6.87
CA PRO A 62 -10.91 4.20 -7.80
C PRO A 62 -11.39 5.52 -8.41
N GLU A 63 -12.69 5.67 -8.64
CA GLU A 63 -13.34 6.86 -9.17
C GLU A 63 -13.27 8.08 -8.25
N GLN A 64 -13.01 7.87 -6.96
CA GLN A 64 -12.84 8.94 -5.99
C GLN A 64 -11.39 9.45 -5.93
N PHE A 65 -10.46 8.73 -6.54
CA PHE A 65 -9.09 9.20 -6.71
C PHE A 65 -8.98 10.03 -7.97
N GLY A 66 -8.20 11.10 -7.89
CA GLY A 66 -7.86 11.91 -9.04
C GLY A 66 -6.37 12.19 -9.12
N VAL A 67 -5.93 12.53 -10.33
CA VAL A 67 -4.56 12.94 -10.60
C VAL A 67 -4.59 14.30 -11.26
N THR A 68 -3.77 15.21 -10.75
CA THR A 68 -3.47 16.47 -11.43
C THR A 68 -2.01 16.46 -11.86
N VAL A 69 -1.79 16.71 -13.15
CA VAL A 69 -0.46 16.86 -13.74
C VAL A 69 -0.23 18.32 -14.07
N THR A 70 0.90 18.85 -13.65
CA THR A 70 1.34 20.23 -13.90
C THR A 70 2.78 20.22 -14.43
N ASP A 71 3.27 21.39 -14.86
CA ASP A 71 4.68 21.61 -15.16
C ASP A 71 5.62 21.32 -13.96
N ARG A 72 5.10 21.33 -12.73
CA ARG A 72 5.81 21.00 -11.49
C ARG A 72 5.74 19.51 -11.10
N GLY A 73 5.04 18.68 -11.86
CA GLY A 73 4.92 17.25 -11.62
C GLY A 73 3.48 16.77 -11.39
N GLN A 74 3.36 15.57 -10.81
CA GLN A 74 2.09 14.86 -10.60
C GLN A 74 1.69 14.86 -9.13
N GLN A 75 0.41 15.10 -8.86
CA GLN A 75 -0.20 15.00 -7.52
C GLN A 75 -1.43 14.11 -7.58
N VAL A 76 -1.54 13.19 -6.62
CA VAL A 76 -2.72 12.33 -6.42
C VAL A 76 -3.55 12.91 -5.29
N TRP A 77 -4.87 12.89 -5.42
CA TRP A 77 -5.80 13.45 -4.44
C TRP A 77 -7.06 12.59 -4.29
N LEU A 78 -7.77 12.76 -3.18
CA LEU A 78 -9.00 12.02 -2.86
C LEU A 78 -10.21 12.94 -2.81
N ARG A 79 -11.19 12.71 -3.70
CA ARG A 79 -12.48 13.41 -3.86
C ARG A 79 -12.38 14.88 -4.27
N ASP A 80 -11.38 15.60 -3.77
CA ASP A 80 -11.14 17.01 -4.01
C ASP A 80 -9.66 17.24 -4.37
N ARG A 81 -9.40 18.09 -5.38
CA ARG A 81 -8.05 18.44 -5.87
C ARG A 81 -7.12 19.06 -4.80
N HIS A 82 -7.68 19.56 -3.71
CA HIS A 82 -6.94 20.14 -2.58
C HIS A 82 -6.62 19.08 -1.51
N ALA A 83 -7.29 17.93 -1.52
CA ALA A 83 -7.04 16.81 -0.61
C ALA A 83 -5.93 15.89 -1.17
N VAL A 84 -4.72 16.43 -1.29
CA VAL A 84 -3.55 15.73 -1.82
C VAL A 84 -3.12 14.61 -0.87
N ILE A 85 -2.95 13.40 -1.40
CA ILE A 85 -2.43 12.24 -0.67
C ILE A 85 -0.93 12.16 -0.91
N GLN A 86 -0.16 11.94 0.17
CA GLN A 86 1.27 11.69 0.07
C GLN A 86 1.59 10.24 0.46
N PRO A 87 2.62 9.64 -0.15
CA PRO A 87 3.17 8.38 0.34
C PRO A 87 3.56 8.49 1.82
N ALA A 88 3.29 7.46 2.60
CA ALA A 88 3.86 7.28 3.93
C ALA A 88 5.37 7.01 3.79
N ARG A 89 6.16 8.09 3.60
CA ARG A 89 7.61 8.13 3.32
C ARG A 89 8.11 7.39 2.06
N ALA A 90 9.27 7.85 1.60
CA ALA A 90 10.06 7.35 0.46
C ALA A 90 11.49 7.10 0.91
#